data_AF-A0A9X5XL62-F1
#
_entry.id   AF-A0A9X5XL62-F1
#
_cell.length_a   1.000
_cell.length_b   1.000
_cell.length_c   1.000
_cell.angle_alpha   90.00
_cell.angle_beta   90.00
_cell.angle_gamma   90.00
#
_symmetry.space_group_name_H-M   'P 1'
#
loop_
_entity.id
_entity.type
_entity.pdbx_description
1 polymer ?
#
loop_
_entity_poly.entity_id
_entity_poly.type
_entity_poly.pdbx_seq_one_letter_code
_entity_poly.pdbx_strand_id
1 'polypeptide(L)' 'RAPEAFRLDTAMQSHPAEAETDANEKILEAAESCPVEAIMITLLGSGEPVFPPED' A
#
# COMPACT_ATOMS: atom_id res chain seq x y z
N ARG A 1 1.67 -8.50 8.46
CA ARG A 1 0.26 -8.17 8.75
C ARG A 1 0.23 -6.87 9.55
N ALA A 2 -0.48 -5.84 9.10
CA ALA A 2 -0.47 -4.48 9.70
C ALA A 2 -1.90 -4.01 10.06
N PRO A 3 -2.51 -4.53 11.14
CA PRO A 3 -3.91 -4.25 11.49
C PRO A 3 -4.17 -2.81 11.94
N GLU A 4 -3.13 -2.07 12.32
CA GLU A 4 -3.24 -0.63 12.65
C GLU A 4 -3.23 0.25 11.39
N ALA A 5 -2.66 -0.24 10.28
CA ALA A 5 -2.54 0.49 9.02
C ALA A 5 -3.67 0.19 8.03
N PHE A 6 -4.42 -0.90 8.22
CA PHE A 6 -5.49 -1.32 7.32
C PHE A 6 -6.74 -1.79 8.09
N ARG A 7 -7.92 -1.38 7.62
CA ARG A 7 -9.23 -1.80 8.13
C ARG A 7 -10.00 -2.57 7.06
N LEU A 8 -10.80 -3.55 7.48
CA LEU A 8 -11.70 -4.26 6.57
C LEU A 8 -13.03 -3.50 6.43
N ASP A 9 -13.56 -3.39 5.22
CA ASP A 9 -14.92 -2.92 4.99
C ASP A 9 -15.97 -4.03 5.20
N THR A 10 -17.25 -3.70 5.01
CA THR A 10 -18.36 -4.66 5.16
C THR A 10 -18.34 -5.79 4.12
N ALA A 11 -17.57 -5.64 3.04
CA ALA A 11 -17.36 -6.65 2.02
C ALA A 11 -16.07 -7.48 2.26
N MET A 12 -15.43 -7.33 3.43
CA MET A 12 -14.16 -7.96 3.78
C MET A 12 -12.98 -7.54 2.89
N GLN A 13 -13.08 -6.40 2.20
CA GLN A 13 -11.95 -5.80 1.46
C GLN A 13 -11.08 -4.99 2.44
N SER A 14 -9.76 -5.05 2.25
CA SER A 14 -8.80 -4.32 3.07
C SER A 14 -8.56 -2.92 2.49
N HIS A 15 -8.79 -1.89 3.30
CA HIS A 15 -8.54 -0.49 2.96
C HIS A 15 -7.52 0.13 3.92
N PRO A 16 -6.64 1.02 3.45
CA PRO A 16 -5.72 1.74 4.33
C PRO A 16 -6.52 2.61 5.32
N ALA A 17 -6.08 2.63 6.58
CA ALA A 17 -6.73 3.39 7.64
C ALA A 17 -6.56 4.91 7.46
N GLU A 18 -5.46 5.31 6.81
CA GLU A 18 -5.16 6.66 6.34
C GLU A 18 -4.83 6.57 4.85
N ALA A 19 -5.47 7.40 4.03
CA ALA A 19 -5.29 7.37 2.57
C ALA A 19 -3.88 7.82 2.13
N GLU A 20 -3.19 8.57 3.00
CA GLU A 20 -1.84 9.06 2.80
C GLU A 20 -0.98 8.65 4.00
N THR A 21 0.12 7.97 3.74
CA THR A 21 1.08 7.55 4.76
C THR A 21 2.47 7.54 4.15
N ASP A 22 3.50 7.76 4.97
CA ASP A 22 4.88 7.61 4.55
C ASP A 22 5.18 6.17 4.12
N ALA A 23 5.93 6.01 3.05
CA ALA A 23 6.42 4.74 2.53
C ALA A 23 7.54 4.17 3.42
N ASN A 24 7.21 3.82 4.66
CA ASN A 24 8.14 3.24 5.61
C ASN A 24 8.45 1.76 5.29
N GLU A 25 9.53 1.24 5.87
CA GLU A 25 10.07 -0.10 5.61
C GLU A 25 9.01 -1.20 5.78
N LYS A 26 8.14 -1.11 6.80
CA LYS A 26 7.08 -2.11 7.03
C LYS A 26 6.02 -2.13 5.95
N ILE A 27 5.72 -0.97 5.35
CA ILE A 27 4.75 -0.86 4.24
C ILE A 27 5.38 -1.40 2.96
N LEU A 28 6.66 -1.11 2.72
CA LEU A 28 7.40 -1.61 1.56
C LEU A 28 7.53 -3.14 1.58
N GLU A 29 7.95 -3.72 2.71
CA GLU A 29 8.04 -5.19 2.88
C GLU A 29 6.67 -5.87 2.68
N ALA A 30 5.59 -5.26 3.15
CA ALA A 30 4.24 -5.78 2.95
C ALA A 30 3.85 -5.77 1.47
N ALA A 31 4.16 -4.70 0.75
CA ALA A 31 3.89 -4.56 -0.68
C ALA A 31 4.68 -5.58 -1.51
N GLU A 32 5.96 -5.81 -1.22
CA GLU A 32 6.79 -6.83 -1.89
C GLU A 32 6.23 -8.25 -1.76
N SER A 33 5.59 -8.55 -0.63
CA SER A 33 4.96 -9.86 -0.38
C SER A 33 3.56 -10.01 -0.99
N CYS A 34 2.96 -8.90 -1.44
CA CYS A 34 1.63 -8.88 -2.04
C CYS A 34 1.73 -9.10 -3.57
N PRO A 35 0.77 -9.81 -4.18
CA PRO A 35 0.74 -9.88 -5.64
C PRO A 35 0.66 -8.47 -6.22
N VAL A 36 1.54 -8.18 -7.19
CA VAL A 36 1.70 -6.84 -7.81
C VAL A 36 0.39 -6.25 -8.33
N GLU A 37 -0.53 -7.09 -8.80
CA GLU A 37 -1.86 -6.69 -9.28
C GLU A 37 -2.81 -6.18 -8.16
N ALA A 38 -2.45 -6.37 -6.89
CA ALA A 38 -3.30 -6.07 -5.73
C ALA A 38 -2.99 -4.73 -5.06
N ILE A 39 -1.84 -4.10 -5.31
CA ILE A 39 -1.46 -2.83 -4.66
C ILE A 39 -0.56 -1.97 -5.57
N MET A 40 -0.89 -0.68 -5.65
CA MET A 40 -0.10 0.36 -6.32
C MET A 40 0.23 1.46 -5.31
N ILE A 41 1.50 1.85 -5.22
CA ILE A 41 1.99 2.91 -4.32
C ILE A 41 2.65 3.99 -5.16
N THR A 42 2.23 5.24 -4.96
CA THR A 42 2.76 6.41 -5.67
C THR A 42 3.26 7.48 -4.71
N LEU A 43 4.24 8.28 -5.15
CA LEU A 43 4.72 9.45 -4.41
C LEU A 43 3.65 10.55 -4.44
N LEU A 44 3.31 11.04 -3.25
CA LEU A 44 2.40 12.18 -3.13
C LEU A 44 3.04 13.43 -3.74
N GLY A 45 2.33 14.08 -4.66
CA GLY A 45 2.76 15.29 -5.35
C GLY A 45 3.29 15.09 -6.77
N SER A 46 4.14 14.07 -7.00
CA SER A 46 4.60 13.72 -8.36
C SER A 46 3.72 12.67 -9.04
N GLY A 47 3.07 11.81 -8.27
CA GLY A 47 2.30 10.67 -8.77
C GLY A 47 3.16 9.53 -9.30
N GLU A 48 4.48 9.61 -9.10
CA GLU A 48 5.44 8.61 -9.59
C GLU A 48 5.27 7.27 -8.85
N PRO A 49 5.20 6.13 -9.57
CA PRO A 49 5.05 4.83 -8.95
C PRO A 49 6.32 4.44 -8.19
N VAL A 50 6.17 4.14 -6.90
CA VAL A 50 7.22 3.53 -6.07
C VAL A 50 7.09 2.01 -6.10
N PHE A 51 5.85 1.52 -6.22
CA PHE A 51 5.57 0.09 -6.31
C PHE A 51 4.35 -0.21 -7.21
N PRO A 52 4.42 -1.19 -8.11
CA PRO A 52 5.67 -1.86 -8.53
C PRO A 52 6.63 -0.86 -9.18
N PRO A 53 7.96 -1.02 -9.02
CA PRO A 53 8.93 -0.21 -9.75
C PRO A 53 8.78 -0.47 -11.25
N GLU A 54 9.11 0.53 -12.07
CA GLU A 54 9.25 0.35 -13.52
C GLU A 54 10.45 -0.57 -13.81
N ASP A 55 10.33 -1.42 -14.84
CA ASP A 55 11.38 -2.37 -15.30
C ASP A 55 12.68 -1.68 -15.75
#